data_AF-A0A150PMF7-F1
#
_entry.id   AF-A0A150PMF7-F1
#
_cell.length_a   1.000
_cell.length_b   1.000
_cell.length_c   1.000
_cell.angle_alpha   90.00
_cell.angle_beta   90.00
_cell.angle_gamma   90.00
#
_symmetry.space_group_name_H-M   'P 1'
#
loop_
_entity.id
_entity.type
_entity.pdbx_description
1 polymer ?
#
loop_
_entity_poly.entity_id
_entity_poly.type
_entity_poly.pdbx_seq_one_letter_code
_entity_poly.pdbx_strand_id
1 'polypeptide(L)'
;MEALEDFKSWMLGEVRDAQDIVDTLERAGLELRRVEPADRTSSASGMRTWLLFWEPPRYLRESFDLAPELLLVLTPWKEAQARDVSLAEETLRRDHRLDRGVVLVVARDAAAERRLAHPVQHTGRLYIFVSADEVLTAQDPQRWLRDIFQERIGSGDLFAAGRPVFGWDFVGRQQELRSIRGRLLDGRPVGLYGLRKAGKTSVLIALKDQLIADAGADGDSIVAIPIHLDLLSLSFAEMKRSGFMRYLLRSLHEALERLGIAPTTLGLPASFADRRRLGELDGEDLERLVPEALECLIDWARSAPSAPAIFLLIDEYERILGASRFPVQDGLDILDYLRGLVQRYPRTFNILIAGLDRQKASVSRYGQRQNPLFNFIVDHPLAGLEREEMNELIRKIGRRLSLRFASDALDVIWRETGGHPYLAREFGRVIDREIPSQKRDSMRIDRAIALEHLEEFRREVAPTMQEIHDAVRTIDPRAPDVLAYIQQFPEETDESLGTLRPESVHTLRRYGVLNETGAREPLRIGSFGAWLLQNQPIDISTAANA
;
A
#
# COMPACT_ATOMS: atom_id res chain seq x y z
N MET A 1 7.97 14.77 30.48
CA MET A 1 9.40 15.06 30.71
C MET A 1 10.00 14.12 31.74
N GLU A 2 9.39 13.91 32.92
CA GLU A 2 9.91 12.95 33.94
C GLU A 2 10.16 11.54 33.40
N ALA A 3 9.22 10.96 32.65
CA ALA A 3 9.39 9.62 32.07
C ALA A 3 10.54 9.51 31.04
N LEU A 4 10.90 10.59 30.33
CA LEU A 4 11.98 10.56 29.34
C LEU A 4 13.34 10.47 30.03
N GLU A 5 13.56 11.31 31.03
CA GLU A 5 14.82 11.34 31.79
C GLU A 5 15.03 10.02 32.54
N ASP A 6 13.97 9.45 33.11
CA ASP A 6 14.03 8.15 33.80
C ASP A 6 14.42 7.01 32.84
N PHE A 7 13.73 6.90 31.69
CA PHE A 7 14.04 5.86 30.70
C PHE A 7 15.41 6.07 30.04
N LYS A 8 15.80 7.33 29.78
CA LYS A 8 17.13 7.66 29.30
C LYS A 8 18.18 7.20 30.31
N SER A 9 18.01 7.52 31.60
CA SER A 9 18.94 7.08 32.65
C SER A 9 19.04 5.56 32.76
N TRP A 10 17.94 4.82 32.63
CA TRP A 10 17.97 3.34 32.65
C TRP A 10 18.73 2.77 31.46
N MET A 11 18.44 3.28 30.26
CA MET A 11 19.09 2.89 29.03
C MET A 11 20.60 3.09 29.10
N LEU A 12 21.05 4.23 29.64
CA LEU A 12 22.48 4.54 29.84
C LEU A 12 23.16 3.58 30.82
N GLY A 13 22.42 3.01 31.78
CA GLY A 13 22.93 2.00 32.71
C GLY A 13 22.95 0.58 32.12
N GLU A 14 22.04 0.27 31.20
CA GLU A 14 21.88 -1.06 30.61
C GLU A 14 22.74 -1.26 29.34
N VAL A 15 22.96 -0.20 28.55
CA VAL A 15 23.63 -0.27 27.26
C VAL A 15 24.99 0.42 27.33
N ARG A 16 26.05 -0.35 27.06
CA ARG A 16 27.42 0.16 27.04
C ARG A 16 27.59 1.23 25.95
N ASP A 17 28.33 2.30 26.28
CA ASP A 17 28.67 3.41 25.38
C ASP A 17 27.44 4.18 24.84
N ALA A 18 26.27 3.97 25.45
CA ALA A 18 25.02 4.57 24.98
C ALA A 18 24.98 6.09 25.12
N GLN A 19 25.63 6.65 26.13
CA GLN A 19 25.77 8.11 26.28
C GLN A 19 26.49 8.69 25.07
N ASP A 20 27.65 8.13 24.73
CA ASP A 20 28.48 8.60 23.62
C ASP A 20 27.79 8.42 22.25
N ILE A 21 27.00 7.35 22.10
CA ILE A 21 26.14 7.12 20.92
C ILE A 21 25.08 8.22 20.82
N VAL A 22 24.34 8.49 21.90
CA VAL A 22 23.30 9.54 21.94
C VAL A 22 23.92 10.91 21.64
N ASP A 23 25.02 11.25 22.30
CA ASP A 23 25.72 12.53 22.13
C ASP A 23 26.22 12.71 20.69
N THR A 24 26.67 11.63 20.05
CA THR A 24 27.13 11.68 18.67
C THR A 24 25.98 11.87 17.69
N LEU A 25 24.84 11.23 17.92
CA LEU A 25 23.63 11.41 17.13
C LEU A 25 23.03 12.82 17.31
N GLU A 26 23.09 13.37 18.53
CA GLU A 26 22.72 14.77 18.80
C GLU A 26 23.66 15.75 18.08
N ARG A 27 24.98 15.50 18.07
CA ARG A 27 25.94 16.28 17.26
C ARG A 27 25.71 16.16 15.76
N ALA A 28 25.16 15.02 15.29
CA ALA A 28 24.71 14.85 13.91
C ALA A 28 23.46 15.67 13.57
N GLY A 29 22.83 16.29 14.58
CA GLY A 29 21.68 17.17 14.45
C GLY A 29 20.33 16.47 14.67
N LEU A 30 20.32 15.22 15.14
CA LEU A 30 19.09 14.53 15.54
C LEU A 30 18.67 15.00 16.95
N GLU A 31 17.39 15.30 17.15
CA GLU A 31 16.87 15.66 18.47
C GLU A 31 16.10 14.49 19.09
N LEU A 32 16.55 13.99 20.25
CA LEU A 32 15.89 12.88 20.92
C LEU A 32 14.56 13.34 21.54
N ARG A 33 13.44 12.80 21.04
CA ARG A 33 12.10 13.15 21.52
C ARG A 33 11.58 12.17 22.56
N ARG A 34 11.87 10.88 22.38
CA ARG A 34 11.38 9.82 23.27
C ARG A 34 12.33 8.63 23.32
N VAL A 35 12.34 7.94 24.46
CA VAL A 35 13.04 6.68 24.69
C VAL A 35 12.07 5.72 25.36
N GLU A 36 11.98 4.50 24.85
CA GLU A 36 11.14 3.44 25.41
C GLU A 36 11.91 2.10 25.43
N PRO A 37 11.77 1.29 26.48
CA PRO A 37 12.29 -0.08 26.44
C PRO A 37 11.42 -0.92 25.51
N ALA A 38 12.05 -1.70 24.62
CA ALA A 38 11.30 -2.55 23.69
C ALA A 38 10.54 -3.68 24.43
N ASP A 39 11.07 -4.11 25.58
CA ASP A 39 10.44 -5.09 26.49
C ASP A 39 10.12 -4.44 27.85
N ARG A 40 8.87 -4.60 28.33
CA ARG A 40 8.44 -4.10 29.66
C ARG A 40 9.21 -4.74 30.81
N THR A 41 9.66 -5.99 30.64
CA THR A 41 10.47 -6.73 31.61
C THR A 41 11.90 -6.90 31.12
N SER A 42 12.88 -6.70 32.01
CA SER A 42 14.28 -6.96 31.70
C SER A 42 14.51 -8.42 31.31
N SER A 43 15.40 -8.67 30.35
CA SER A 43 15.90 -10.01 30.10
C SER A 43 16.64 -10.55 31.35
N ALA A 44 16.83 -11.87 31.41
CA ALA A 44 17.60 -12.52 32.47
C ALA A 44 19.04 -11.99 32.61
N SER A 45 19.57 -11.31 31.57
CA SER A 45 20.90 -10.70 31.57
C SER A 45 20.92 -9.24 31.99
N GLY A 46 19.80 -8.64 32.39
CA GLY A 46 19.72 -7.23 32.81
C GLY A 46 19.79 -6.21 31.67
N MET A 47 19.80 -6.66 30.41
CA MET A 47 19.92 -5.80 29.22
C MET A 47 18.63 -5.87 28.39
N ARG A 48 18.29 -4.79 27.68
CA ARG A 48 17.13 -4.72 26.79
C ARG A 48 17.45 -3.98 25.51
N THR A 49 16.70 -4.29 24.47
CA THR A 49 16.62 -3.45 23.27
C THR A 49 15.88 -2.16 23.63
N TRP A 50 16.37 -1.03 23.14
CA TRP A 50 15.80 0.28 23.38
C TRP A 50 15.33 0.91 22.07
N LEU A 51 14.16 1.55 22.11
CA LEU A 51 13.55 2.25 21.00
C LEU A 51 13.69 3.76 21.24
N LEU A 52 14.40 4.43 20.34
CA LEU A 52 14.66 5.86 20.42
C LEU A 52 13.94 6.55 19.25
N PHE A 53 13.23 7.63 19.56
CA PHE A 53 12.44 8.40 18.60
C PHE A 53 13.14 9.74 18.39
N TRP A 54 13.68 9.94 17.19
CA TRP A 54 14.54 11.07 16.85
C TRP A 54 13.86 12.00 15.87
N GLU A 55 13.87 13.30 16.12
CA GLU A 55 13.50 14.29 15.10
C GLU A 55 14.74 14.64 14.26
N PRO A 56 14.72 14.37 12.94
CA PRO A 56 15.85 14.71 12.08
C PRO A 56 15.93 16.20 11.75
N PRO A 57 17.14 16.71 11.49
CA PRO A 57 17.34 18.12 11.18
C PRO A 57 16.65 18.46 9.84
N ARG A 58 16.21 19.71 9.71
CA ARG A 58 15.39 20.16 8.59
C ARG A 58 16.00 19.84 7.22
N TYR A 59 17.31 20.00 7.06
CA TYR A 59 17.99 19.69 5.80
C TYR A 59 17.91 18.20 5.44
N LEU A 60 17.97 17.29 6.42
CA LEU A 60 17.89 15.84 6.20
C LEU A 60 16.44 15.45 5.84
N ARG A 61 15.46 16.03 6.54
CA ARG A 61 14.03 15.89 6.21
C ARG A 61 13.72 16.36 4.80
N GLU A 62 14.20 17.53 4.41
CA GLU A 62 13.93 18.09 3.09
C GLU A 62 14.65 17.33 1.97
N SER A 63 15.88 16.87 2.23
CA SER A 63 16.68 16.13 1.25
C SER A 63 16.12 14.73 0.99
N PHE A 64 15.73 14.01 2.03
CA PHE A 64 15.27 12.62 1.93
C PHE A 64 13.75 12.46 2.13
N ASP A 65 12.99 13.54 2.17
CA ASP A 65 11.53 13.53 2.40
C ASP A 65 11.11 12.59 3.54
N LEU A 66 11.77 12.75 4.69
CA LEU A 66 11.54 11.95 5.89
C LEU A 66 10.34 12.47 6.67
N ALA A 67 9.68 11.57 7.40
CA ALA A 67 8.67 11.93 8.38
C ALA A 67 9.23 12.82 9.52
N PRO A 68 8.37 13.39 10.38
CA PRO A 68 8.79 14.20 11.52
C PRO A 68 9.72 13.48 12.49
N GLU A 69 9.60 12.16 12.63
CA GLU A 69 10.43 11.35 13.53
C GLU A 69 10.98 10.09 12.83
N LEU A 70 12.14 9.64 13.27
CA LEU A 70 12.79 8.40 12.87
C LEU A 70 12.87 7.45 14.06
N LEU A 71 12.63 6.16 13.79
CA LEU A 71 12.85 5.12 14.77
C LEU A 71 14.31 4.65 14.69
N LEU A 72 14.98 4.69 15.84
CA LEU A 72 16.26 4.05 16.05
C LEU A 72 16.12 2.91 17.05
N VAL A 73 16.54 1.71 16.63
CA VAL A 73 16.60 0.53 17.48
C VAL A 73 18.03 0.37 17.98
N LEU A 74 18.23 0.58 19.29
CA LEU A 74 19.51 0.41 19.95
C LEU A 74 19.59 -0.99 20.56
N THR A 75 20.45 -1.84 20.00
CA THR A 75 20.57 -3.25 20.42
C THR A 75 21.85 -3.48 21.24
N PRO A 76 21.75 -3.94 22.51
CA PRO A 76 22.93 -4.19 23.34
C PRO A 76 23.58 -5.56 23.08
N TRP A 77 22.94 -6.39 22.26
CA TRP A 77 23.31 -7.80 22.09
C TRP A 77 24.65 -7.95 21.37
N LYS A 78 25.43 -8.97 21.77
CA LYS A 78 26.62 -9.38 21.02
C LYS A 78 26.27 -9.96 19.65
N GLU A 79 25.08 -10.54 19.54
CA GLU A 79 24.55 -11.11 18.31
C GLU A 79 23.16 -10.53 18.07
N ALA A 80 22.93 -9.98 16.88
CA ALA A 80 21.66 -9.37 16.53
C ALA A 80 20.51 -10.39 16.53
N GLN A 81 19.33 -9.99 16.99
CA GLN A 81 18.21 -10.92 17.22
C GLN A 81 17.00 -10.55 16.36
N ALA A 82 16.38 -11.54 15.71
CA ALA A 82 15.24 -11.33 14.84
C ALA A 82 14.04 -10.68 15.55
N ARG A 83 13.92 -10.86 16.87
CA ARG A 83 12.87 -10.22 17.69
C ARG A 83 12.93 -8.70 17.66
N ASP A 84 14.13 -8.11 17.51
CA ASP A 84 14.30 -6.65 17.50
C ASP A 84 13.64 -6.04 16.25
N VAL A 85 13.66 -6.77 15.13
CA VAL A 85 12.94 -6.37 13.90
C VAL A 85 11.43 -6.44 14.14
N SER A 86 10.91 -7.51 14.74
CA SER A 86 9.48 -7.65 15.06
C SER A 86 8.97 -6.54 15.99
N LEU A 87 9.77 -6.14 16.99
CA LEU A 87 9.44 -5.05 17.92
C LEU A 87 9.45 -3.68 17.24
N ALA A 88 10.44 -3.42 16.38
CA ALA A 88 10.48 -2.20 15.57
C ALA A 88 9.24 -2.11 14.67
N GLU A 89 8.86 -3.22 14.04
CA GLU A 89 7.66 -3.33 13.20
C GLU A 89 6.36 -3.09 13.98
N GLU A 90 6.25 -3.60 15.20
CA GLU A 90 5.11 -3.35 16.08
C GLU A 90 5.02 -1.86 16.46
N THR A 91 6.16 -1.24 16.75
CA THR A 91 6.26 0.18 17.11
C THR A 91 5.85 1.08 15.95
N LEU A 92 6.37 0.83 14.74
CA LEU A 92 6.02 1.56 13.52
C LEU A 92 4.55 1.47 13.15
N ARG A 93 3.87 0.37 13.53
CA ARG A 93 2.43 0.21 13.33
C ARG A 93 1.61 1.07 14.27
N ARG A 94 2.11 1.34 15.48
CA ARG A 94 1.40 2.10 16.53
C ARG A 94 1.67 3.59 16.47
N ASP A 95 2.85 4.01 16.01
CA ASP A 95 3.20 5.43 15.95
C ASP A 95 3.18 5.99 14.53
N HIS A 96 2.40 7.06 14.33
CA HIS A 96 2.14 7.66 13.02
C HIS A 96 3.10 8.83 12.71
N ARG A 97 3.84 9.33 13.69
CA ARG A 97 4.84 10.40 13.53
C ARG A 97 6.15 9.85 12.97
N LEU A 98 6.40 8.56 13.18
CA LEU A 98 7.55 7.83 12.67
C LEU A 98 7.54 7.69 11.13
N ASP A 99 8.74 7.76 10.56
CA ASP A 99 8.97 7.37 9.18
C ASP A 99 8.76 5.87 9.04
N ARG A 100 7.80 5.49 8.18
CA ARG A 100 7.43 4.09 7.96
C ARG A 100 8.28 3.42 6.88
N GLY A 101 9.14 4.16 6.19
CA GLY A 101 10.02 3.64 5.14
C GLY A 101 11.44 3.36 5.63
N VAL A 102 11.92 4.10 6.65
CA VAL A 102 13.31 4.03 7.12
C VAL A 102 13.39 3.75 8.63
N VAL A 103 14.19 2.74 8.99
CA VAL A 103 14.53 2.41 10.39
C VAL A 103 16.04 2.42 10.56
N LEU A 104 16.54 3.11 11.57
CA LEU A 104 17.94 3.03 11.97
C LEU A 104 18.13 1.91 12.99
N VAL A 105 19.20 1.14 12.85
CA VAL A 105 19.59 0.14 13.85
C VAL A 105 21.03 0.38 14.24
N VAL A 106 21.26 0.69 15.52
CA VAL A 106 22.60 0.75 16.10
C VAL A 106 22.85 -0.56 16.82
N ALA A 107 23.80 -1.34 16.31
CA ALA A 107 24.12 -2.66 16.83
C ALA A 107 25.61 -2.79 17.19
N ARG A 108 25.90 -3.53 18.25
CA ARG A 108 27.29 -3.90 18.58
C ARG A 108 27.82 -5.04 17.71
N ASP A 109 26.92 -5.85 17.19
CA ASP A 109 27.23 -6.94 16.28
C ASP A 109 27.59 -6.41 14.90
N ALA A 110 28.88 -6.45 14.55
CA ALA A 110 29.36 -6.05 13.21
C ALA A 110 28.77 -6.89 12.07
N ALA A 111 28.17 -8.05 12.36
CA ALA A 111 27.47 -8.89 11.39
C ALA A 111 25.94 -8.73 11.45
N ALA A 112 25.40 -7.75 12.18
CA ALA A 112 23.96 -7.56 12.38
C ALA A 112 23.18 -7.52 11.06
N GLU A 113 23.64 -6.73 10.09
CA GLU A 113 23.01 -6.58 8.78
C GLU A 113 22.86 -7.94 8.07
N ARG A 114 23.93 -8.74 8.04
CA ARG A 114 23.91 -10.07 7.41
C ARG A 114 23.00 -11.05 8.14
N ARG A 115 22.99 -11.02 9.48
CA ARG A 115 22.15 -11.91 10.30
C ARG A 115 20.66 -11.56 10.18
N LEU A 116 20.34 -10.27 10.05
CA LEU A 116 18.97 -9.76 10.01
C LEU A 116 18.44 -9.52 8.59
N ALA A 117 19.21 -9.84 7.54
CA ALA A 117 18.81 -9.67 6.15
C ALA A 117 17.45 -10.34 5.84
N HIS A 118 17.27 -11.60 6.24
CA HIS A 118 16.02 -12.33 5.98
C HIS A 118 14.82 -11.78 6.77
N PRO A 119 14.90 -11.56 8.11
CA PRO A 119 13.84 -10.87 8.85
C PRO A 119 13.43 -9.52 8.27
N VAL A 120 14.39 -8.70 7.85
CA VAL A 120 14.15 -7.36 7.30
C VAL A 120 13.52 -7.42 5.90
N GLN A 121 13.95 -8.36 5.05
CA GLN A 121 13.51 -8.44 3.66
C GLN A 121 11.98 -8.50 3.52
N HIS A 122 11.29 -9.14 4.47
CA HIS A 122 9.83 -9.28 4.45
C HIS A 122 9.07 -8.05 4.98
N THR A 123 9.75 -7.09 5.59
CA THR A 123 9.12 -5.86 6.11
C THR A 123 8.74 -4.89 4.99
N GLY A 124 9.46 -4.94 3.86
CA GLY A 124 9.33 -3.98 2.77
C GLY A 124 9.98 -2.62 3.05
N ARG A 125 10.57 -2.41 4.23
CA ARG A 125 11.22 -1.17 4.68
C ARG A 125 12.73 -1.20 4.49
N LEU A 126 13.36 -0.02 4.53
CA LEU A 126 14.80 0.12 4.57
C LEU A 126 15.29 0.14 6.02
N TYR A 127 16.04 -0.89 6.42
CA TYR A 127 16.76 -0.91 7.68
C TYR A 127 18.21 -0.50 7.42
N ILE A 128 18.63 0.59 8.04
CA ILE A 128 20.00 1.10 7.97
C ILE A 128 20.73 0.61 9.22
N PHE A 129 21.55 -0.43 9.04
CA PHE A 129 22.39 -0.97 10.12
C PHE A 129 23.69 -0.19 10.22
N VAL A 130 23.98 0.29 11.43
CA VAL A 130 25.17 1.03 11.78
C VAL A 130 25.81 0.36 12.99
N SER A 131 27.11 0.12 12.95
CA SER A 131 27.80 -0.46 14.10
C SER A 131 28.01 0.60 15.19
N ALA A 132 27.99 0.19 16.47
CA ALA A 132 28.28 1.12 17.58
C ALA A 132 29.65 1.80 17.40
N ASP A 133 30.68 1.06 16.96
CA ASP A 133 32.01 1.62 16.70
C ASP A 133 32.01 2.67 15.58
N GLU A 134 31.21 2.47 14.53
CA GLU A 134 31.05 3.43 13.43
C GLU A 134 30.41 4.74 13.91
N VAL A 135 29.42 4.68 14.80
CA VAL A 135 28.86 5.88 15.44
C VAL A 135 29.94 6.60 16.26
N LEU A 136 30.61 5.86 17.15
CA LEU A 136 31.57 6.43 18.11
C LEU A 136 32.83 7.03 17.45
N THR A 137 33.21 6.53 16.27
CA THR A 137 34.40 7.00 15.54
C THR A 137 34.11 8.09 14.51
N ALA A 138 32.85 8.52 14.37
CA ALA A 138 32.46 9.58 13.45
C ALA A 138 33.11 10.94 13.81
N GLN A 139 34.09 11.38 13.02
CA GLN A 139 34.77 12.67 13.24
C GLN A 139 33.88 13.88 12.92
N ASP A 140 33.08 13.77 11.86
CA ASP A 140 32.06 14.74 11.47
C ASP A 140 30.69 14.03 11.46
N PRO A 141 29.98 13.99 12.61
CA PRO A 141 28.73 13.24 12.73
C PRO A 141 27.64 13.71 11.76
N GLN A 142 27.57 15.00 11.43
CA GLN A 142 26.56 15.54 10.51
C GLN A 142 26.79 15.02 9.10
N ARG A 143 28.04 15.14 8.61
CA ARG A 143 28.42 14.60 7.31
C ARG A 143 28.27 13.09 7.26
N TRP A 144 28.75 12.39 8.29
CA TRP A 144 28.67 10.94 8.39
C TRP A 144 27.22 10.43 8.28
N LEU A 145 26.29 11.02 9.05
CA LEU A 145 24.88 10.62 9.00
C LEU A 145 24.28 10.88 7.62
N ARG A 146 24.56 12.04 7.02
CA ARG A 146 24.10 12.36 5.66
C ARG A 146 24.64 11.38 4.62
N ASP A 147 25.93 11.07 4.70
CA ASP A 147 26.60 10.18 3.74
C ASP A 147 26.05 8.74 3.87
N ILE A 148 25.77 8.25 5.09
CA ILE A 148 25.07 6.96 5.33
C ILE A 148 23.67 6.96 4.71
N PHE A 149 22.89 8.01 4.96
CA PHE A 149 21.54 8.11 4.39
C PHE A 149 21.61 8.12 2.86
N GLN A 150 22.52 8.89 2.27
CA GLN A 150 22.71 8.96 0.83
C GLN A 150 23.11 7.60 0.24
N GLU A 151 24.05 6.90 0.87
CA GLU A 151 24.51 5.58 0.42
C GLU A 151 23.41 4.52 0.54
N ARG A 152 22.71 4.47 1.69
CA ARG A 152 21.77 3.38 2.02
C ARG A 152 20.38 3.60 1.44
N ILE A 153 19.90 4.84 1.40
CA ILE A 153 18.64 5.18 0.71
C ILE A 153 18.86 5.12 -0.81
N GLY A 154 20.02 5.61 -1.29
CA GLY A 154 20.38 5.59 -2.70
C GLY A 154 20.70 4.21 -3.27
N SER A 155 21.11 3.24 -2.45
CA SER A 155 21.29 1.84 -2.88
C SER A 155 19.98 1.04 -2.94
N GLY A 156 18.90 1.56 -2.38
CA GLY A 156 17.58 0.97 -2.45
C GLY A 156 16.89 1.28 -3.78
N ASP A 157 16.22 0.29 -4.35
CA ASP A 157 15.30 0.50 -5.48
C ASP A 157 13.99 1.13 -4.97
N LEU A 158 14.02 2.42 -4.65
CA LEU A 158 12.86 3.15 -4.12
C LEU A 158 11.77 3.41 -5.16
N PHE A 159 12.12 3.27 -6.44
CA PHE A 159 11.14 3.28 -7.52
C PHE A 159 10.48 1.91 -7.72
N ALA A 160 11.10 0.80 -7.31
CA ALA A 160 10.54 -0.56 -7.42
C ALA A 160 9.04 -0.57 -7.11
N ALA A 161 8.25 -0.99 -8.10
CA ALA A 161 6.82 -1.13 -7.91
C ALA A 161 6.47 -2.55 -7.42
N GLY A 162 5.42 -2.66 -6.61
CA GLY A 162 4.94 -3.94 -6.05
C GLY A 162 5.11 -4.10 -4.53
N ARG A 163 5.78 -3.16 -3.85
CA ARG A 163 5.69 -3.05 -2.39
C ARG A 163 4.47 -2.21 -2.00
N PRO A 164 3.68 -2.63 -1.01
CA PRO A 164 2.67 -1.76 -0.42
C PRO A 164 3.30 -0.43 0.01
N VAL A 165 2.64 0.67 -0.35
CA VAL A 165 3.09 2.01 -0.04
C VAL A 165 2.49 2.41 1.30
N PHE A 166 3.32 2.78 2.28
CA PHE A 166 2.89 3.06 3.65
C PHE A 166 2.98 4.55 3.99
N GLY A 167 1.96 5.06 4.68
CA GLY A 167 1.99 6.38 5.31
C GLY A 167 2.46 7.49 4.37
N TRP A 168 3.58 8.14 4.72
CA TRP A 168 4.16 9.26 3.99
C TRP A 168 4.42 8.98 2.51
N ASP A 169 4.68 7.72 2.10
CA ASP A 169 4.94 7.38 0.70
C ASP A 169 3.68 7.37 -0.19
N PHE A 170 2.49 7.40 0.42
CA PHE A 170 1.24 7.47 -0.31
C PHE A 170 1.00 8.91 -0.79
N VAL A 171 1.06 9.11 -2.11
CA VAL A 171 0.91 10.42 -2.74
C VAL A 171 -0.45 10.54 -3.42
N GLY A 172 -1.06 11.70 -3.26
CA GLY A 172 -2.36 12.02 -3.86
C GLY A 172 -3.53 11.28 -3.23
N ARG A 173 -4.64 11.22 -3.97
CA ARG A 173 -5.85 10.43 -3.69
C ARG A 173 -6.60 10.76 -2.40
N GLN A 174 -6.36 11.96 -1.86
CA GLN A 174 -7.00 12.41 -0.63
C GLN A 174 -8.49 12.68 -0.82
N GLN A 175 -8.92 13.05 -2.03
CA GLN A 175 -10.34 13.25 -2.32
C GLN A 175 -11.07 11.90 -2.43
N GLU A 176 -10.45 10.92 -3.06
CA GLU A 176 -10.92 9.55 -3.22
C GLU A 176 -11.03 8.88 -1.86
N LEU A 177 -9.98 8.93 -1.04
CA LEU A 177 -10.00 8.41 0.33
C LEU A 177 -11.12 9.04 1.16
N ARG A 178 -11.25 10.38 1.15
CA ARG A 178 -12.34 11.07 1.85
C ARG A 178 -13.72 10.64 1.35
N SER A 179 -13.90 10.53 0.04
CA SER A 179 -15.17 10.11 -0.56
C SER A 179 -15.50 8.65 -0.23
N ILE A 180 -14.53 7.74 -0.31
CA ILE A 180 -14.73 6.31 0.01
C ILE A 180 -15.08 6.19 1.49
N ARG A 181 -14.30 6.83 2.36
CA ARG A 181 -14.53 6.85 3.81
C ARG A 181 -15.92 7.38 4.16
N GLY A 182 -16.31 8.53 3.59
CA GLY A 182 -17.63 9.13 3.85
C GLY A 182 -18.77 8.16 3.48
N ARG A 183 -18.70 7.55 2.30
CA ARG A 183 -19.69 6.55 1.87
C ARG A 183 -19.76 5.34 2.80
N LEU A 184 -18.61 4.85 3.24
CA LEU A 184 -18.54 3.71 4.14
C LEU A 184 -19.18 4.02 5.51
N LEU A 185 -18.86 5.18 6.08
CA LEU A 185 -19.47 5.65 7.35
C LEU A 185 -20.97 5.93 7.21
N ASP A 186 -21.43 6.35 6.03
CA ASP A 186 -22.86 6.54 5.71
C ASP A 186 -23.61 5.22 5.46
N GLY A 187 -22.96 4.06 5.59
CA GLY A 187 -23.58 2.76 5.39
C GLY A 187 -23.79 2.37 3.92
N ARG A 188 -23.07 3.00 3.00
CA ARG A 188 -23.12 2.70 1.57
C ARG A 188 -21.94 1.81 1.19
N PRO A 189 -22.17 0.57 0.74
CA PRO A 189 -21.10 -0.30 0.24
C PRO A 189 -20.37 0.34 -0.93
N VAL A 190 -19.06 0.16 -1.00
CA VAL A 190 -18.21 0.78 -2.03
C VAL A 190 -17.54 -0.28 -2.89
N GLY A 191 -17.47 -0.01 -4.20
CA GLY A 191 -16.77 -0.83 -5.18
C GLY A 191 -15.61 -0.05 -5.77
N LEU A 192 -14.39 -0.44 -5.42
CA LEU A 192 -13.15 0.19 -5.90
C LEU A 192 -12.62 -0.58 -7.11
N TYR A 193 -12.78 -0.02 -8.30
CA TYR A 193 -12.42 -0.70 -9.56
C TYR A 193 -11.31 0.03 -10.29
N GLY A 194 -10.55 -0.65 -11.14
CA GLY A 194 -9.54 0.01 -11.96
C GLY A 194 -8.46 -0.93 -12.43
N LEU A 195 -7.61 -0.46 -13.33
CA LEU A 195 -6.56 -1.27 -13.94
C LEU A 195 -5.64 -1.96 -12.91
N ARG A 196 -5.02 -3.05 -13.32
CA ARG A 196 -4.00 -3.73 -12.53
C ARG A 196 -2.87 -2.74 -12.23
N LYS A 197 -2.33 -2.76 -11.01
CA LYS A 197 -1.28 -1.84 -10.56
C LYS A 197 -1.66 -0.34 -10.58
N ALA A 198 -2.95 0.00 -10.72
CA ALA A 198 -3.45 1.36 -10.53
C ALA A 198 -3.42 1.82 -9.06
N GLY A 199 -2.94 1.00 -8.10
CA GLY A 199 -2.80 1.39 -6.69
C GLY A 199 -4.05 1.19 -5.82
N LYS A 200 -4.94 0.26 -6.17
CA LYS A 200 -6.13 -0.09 -5.38
C LYS A 200 -5.75 -0.57 -3.96
N THR A 201 -4.87 -1.57 -3.87
CA THR A 201 -4.37 -2.08 -2.59
C THR A 201 -3.69 -0.98 -1.76
N SER A 202 -2.96 -0.05 -2.40
CA SER A 202 -2.38 1.11 -1.71
C SER A 202 -3.47 2.02 -1.12
N VAL A 203 -4.57 2.26 -1.84
CA VAL A 203 -5.73 3.02 -1.33
C VAL A 203 -6.39 2.28 -0.17
N LEU A 204 -6.55 0.95 -0.23
CA LEU A 204 -7.10 0.16 0.88
C LEU A 204 -6.24 0.24 2.14
N ILE A 205 -4.92 0.16 1.97
CA ILE A 205 -3.97 0.26 3.09
C ILE A 205 -4.00 1.67 3.68
N ALA A 206 -3.98 2.71 2.85
CA ALA A 206 -4.07 4.09 3.32
C ALA A 206 -5.41 4.37 4.03
N LEU A 207 -6.52 3.86 3.51
CA LEU A 207 -7.84 3.95 4.14
C LEU A 207 -7.85 3.25 5.50
N LYS A 208 -7.34 2.01 5.58
CA LYS A 208 -7.21 1.25 6.81
C LYS A 208 -6.38 2.02 7.85
N ASP A 209 -5.24 2.55 7.44
CA ASP A 209 -4.34 3.30 8.32
C ASP A 209 -4.99 4.61 8.82
N GLN A 210 -5.73 5.33 7.98
CA GLN A 210 -6.49 6.52 8.39
C GLN A 210 -7.60 6.19 9.39
N LEU A 211 -8.33 5.10 9.17
CA LEU A 211 -9.40 4.64 10.06
C LEU A 211 -8.86 4.22 11.44
N ILE A 212 -7.65 3.64 11.48
CA ILE A 212 -6.96 3.30 12.73
C ILE A 212 -6.40 4.57 13.39
N ALA A 213 -5.85 5.52 12.62
CA ALA A 213 -5.26 6.76 13.15
C ALA A 213 -6.24 7.61 13.97
N ASP A 214 -7.48 7.70 13.50
CA ASP A 214 -8.52 8.50 14.16
C ASP A 214 -8.86 7.96 15.55
N ALA A 215 -8.55 6.69 15.85
CA ALA A 215 -8.68 6.13 17.18
C ALA A 215 -7.67 6.71 18.20
N GLY A 216 -6.60 7.36 17.73
CA GLY A 216 -5.52 7.89 18.56
C GLY A 216 -5.52 9.41 18.79
N ALA A 217 -6.37 10.19 18.10
CA ALA A 217 -6.30 11.65 18.12
C ALA A 217 -6.99 12.30 19.34
N ASP A 218 -8.04 11.68 19.89
CA ASP A 218 -8.84 12.23 21.00
C ASP A 218 -8.89 11.33 22.27
N GLY A 219 -8.03 10.30 22.35
CA GLY A 219 -7.94 9.37 23.48
C GLY A 219 -8.88 8.17 23.36
N ASP A 220 -8.29 6.96 23.39
CA ASP A 220 -8.87 5.60 23.50
C ASP A 220 -10.14 5.21 22.70
N SER A 221 -10.72 6.12 21.92
CA SER A 221 -12.03 5.98 21.30
C SER A 221 -11.87 5.41 19.88
N ILE A 222 -12.05 4.10 19.75
CA ILE A 222 -11.99 3.41 18.45
C ILE A 222 -13.16 3.86 17.59
N VAL A 223 -12.88 4.51 16.46
CA VAL A 223 -13.89 5.01 15.50
C VAL A 223 -14.28 3.95 14.47
N ALA A 224 -13.33 3.10 14.08
CA ALA A 224 -13.58 2.06 13.10
C ALA A 224 -12.67 0.83 13.27
N ILE A 225 -13.16 -0.32 12.81
CA ILE A 225 -12.46 -1.61 12.80
C ILE A 225 -12.36 -2.09 11.34
N PRO A 226 -11.26 -1.74 10.63
CA PRO A 226 -11.06 -2.19 9.26
C PRO A 226 -10.45 -3.61 9.22
N ILE A 227 -11.21 -4.57 8.71
CA ILE A 227 -10.81 -5.95 8.48
C ILE A 227 -10.45 -6.10 7.00
N HIS A 228 -9.16 -6.33 6.70
CA HIS A 228 -8.68 -6.47 5.33
C HIS A 228 -8.58 -7.94 4.92
N LEU A 229 -9.20 -8.28 3.79
CA LEU A 229 -9.13 -9.59 3.14
C LEU A 229 -8.48 -9.44 1.77
N ASP A 230 -7.23 -9.88 1.62
CA ASP A 230 -6.62 -10.05 0.31
C ASP A 230 -6.89 -11.47 -0.20
N LEU A 231 -7.79 -11.60 -1.17
CA LEU A 231 -8.18 -12.90 -1.69
C LEU A 231 -7.11 -13.58 -2.56
N LEU A 232 -6.04 -12.87 -2.97
CA LEU A 232 -4.86 -13.50 -3.59
C LEU A 232 -4.06 -14.32 -2.57
N SER A 233 -4.11 -13.94 -1.30
CA SER A 233 -3.42 -14.63 -0.21
C SER A 233 -4.11 -15.94 0.23
N LEU A 234 -5.30 -16.26 -0.31
CA LEU A 234 -5.98 -17.53 -0.06
C LEU A 234 -5.18 -18.70 -0.66
N SER A 235 -4.82 -19.66 0.19
CA SER A 235 -4.01 -20.81 -0.21
C SER A 235 -4.76 -21.71 -1.21
N PHE A 236 -4.01 -22.40 -2.08
CA PHE A 236 -4.61 -23.29 -3.08
C PHE A 236 -5.46 -24.42 -2.48
N ALA A 237 -5.15 -24.86 -1.25
CA ALA A 237 -5.89 -25.88 -0.53
C ALA A 237 -7.22 -25.37 0.08
N GLU A 238 -7.39 -24.04 0.15
CA GLU A 238 -8.48 -23.36 0.87
C GLU A 238 -9.41 -22.56 -0.08
N MET A 239 -9.39 -22.83 -1.38
CA MET A 239 -10.27 -22.17 -2.37
C MET A 239 -11.73 -22.69 -2.33
N LYS A 240 -12.36 -22.65 -1.16
CA LYS A 240 -13.77 -22.99 -0.91
C LYS A 240 -14.30 -22.20 0.28
N ARG A 241 -15.61 -22.26 0.57
CA ARG A 241 -16.25 -21.54 1.68
C ARG A 241 -15.49 -21.60 3.01
N SER A 242 -15.12 -22.79 3.47
CA SER A 242 -14.43 -22.96 4.76
C SER A 242 -13.06 -22.26 4.78
N GLY A 243 -12.34 -22.23 3.66
CA GLY A 243 -11.06 -21.54 3.57
C GLY A 243 -11.20 -20.03 3.62
N PHE A 244 -12.21 -19.47 2.94
CA PHE A 244 -12.58 -18.05 3.08
C PHE A 244 -12.93 -17.72 4.54
N MET A 245 -13.77 -18.54 5.17
CA MET A 245 -14.19 -18.36 6.56
C MET A 245 -13.01 -18.35 7.53
N ARG A 246 -12.08 -19.30 7.38
CA ARG A 246 -10.84 -19.34 8.18
C ARG A 246 -9.99 -18.09 7.97
N TYR A 247 -9.84 -17.65 6.72
CA TYR A 247 -9.08 -16.44 6.42
C TYR A 247 -9.73 -15.19 7.02
N LEU A 248 -11.07 -15.08 6.95
CA LEU A 248 -11.83 -14.03 7.60
C LEU A 248 -11.62 -13.99 9.11
N LEU A 249 -11.71 -15.14 9.82
CA LEU A 249 -11.43 -15.19 11.25
C LEU A 249 -10.01 -14.74 11.58
N ARG A 250 -9.02 -15.17 10.80
CA ARG A 250 -7.62 -14.76 10.99
C ARG A 250 -7.44 -13.26 10.79
N SER A 251 -8.04 -12.69 9.75
CA SER A 251 -7.99 -11.25 9.49
C SER A 251 -8.74 -10.43 10.54
N LEU A 252 -9.85 -10.97 11.08
CA LEU A 252 -10.57 -10.35 12.20
C LEU A 252 -9.69 -10.33 13.45
N HIS A 253 -9.08 -11.46 13.80
CA HIS A 253 -8.15 -11.55 14.93
C HIS A 253 -6.99 -10.55 14.80
N GLU A 254 -6.37 -10.46 13.62
CA GLU A 254 -5.30 -9.48 13.34
C GLU A 254 -5.77 -8.03 13.46
N ALA A 255 -7.01 -7.72 13.08
CA ALA A 255 -7.58 -6.38 13.22
C ALA A 255 -7.80 -6.01 14.70
N LEU A 256 -8.32 -6.94 15.51
CA LEU A 256 -8.51 -6.75 16.94
C LEU A 256 -7.19 -6.58 17.68
N GLU A 257 -6.20 -7.42 17.39
CA GLU A 257 -4.85 -7.34 17.97
C GLU A 257 -4.20 -5.98 17.70
N ARG A 258 -4.35 -5.47 16.46
CA ARG A 258 -3.83 -4.13 16.08
C ARG A 258 -4.48 -2.98 16.85
N LEU A 259 -5.76 -3.12 17.17
CA LEU A 259 -6.52 -2.12 17.94
C LEU A 259 -6.41 -2.33 19.47
N GLY A 260 -5.68 -3.36 19.92
CA GLY A 260 -5.57 -3.69 21.34
C GLY A 260 -6.88 -4.21 21.96
N ILE A 261 -7.82 -4.69 21.15
CA ILE A 261 -9.10 -5.25 21.62
C ILE A 261 -8.89 -6.73 21.96
N ALA A 262 -9.05 -7.11 23.23
CA ALA A 262 -8.98 -8.50 23.64
C ALA A 262 -10.24 -9.27 23.17
N PRO A 263 -10.13 -10.47 22.57
CA PRO A 263 -11.28 -11.27 22.15
C PRO A 263 -12.28 -11.57 23.29
N THR A 264 -11.79 -11.70 24.52
CA THR A 264 -12.64 -11.92 25.71
C THR A 264 -13.55 -10.74 26.02
N THR A 265 -13.14 -9.51 25.68
CA THR A 265 -13.97 -8.31 25.83
C THR A 265 -15.18 -8.32 24.89
N LEU A 266 -15.09 -9.06 23.78
CA LEU A 266 -16.17 -9.21 22.80
C LEU A 266 -17.10 -10.40 23.14
N GLY A 267 -16.81 -11.16 24.21
CA GLY A 267 -17.54 -12.39 24.52
C GLY A 267 -17.19 -13.56 23.58
N LEU A 268 -16.08 -13.48 22.84
CA LEU A 268 -15.67 -14.55 21.92
C LEU A 268 -15.13 -15.77 22.67
N PRO A 269 -15.33 -16.99 22.13
CA PRO A 269 -14.78 -18.21 22.72
C PRO A 269 -13.25 -18.16 22.84
N ALA A 270 -12.69 -18.89 23.81
CA ALA A 270 -11.24 -18.96 24.02
C ALA A 270 -10.47 -19.51 22.80
N SER A 271 -11.12 -20.28 21.92
CA SER A 271 -10.55 -20.72 20.64
C SER A 271 -10.20 -19.55 19.71
N PHE A 272 -10.84 -18.39 19.87
CA PHE A 272 -10.56 -17.16 19.12
C PHE A 272 -9.29 -16.43 19.61
N ALA A 273 -8.87 -16.67 20.85
CA ALA A 273 -7.74 -15.98 21.47
C ALA A 273 -6.38 -16.48 20.95
N ASP A 274 -6.31 -17.69 20.40
CA ASP A 274 -5.08 -18.28 19.86
C ASP A 274 -5.19 -18.43 18.34
N ARG A 275 -4.44 -17.60 17.61
CA ARG A 275 -4.36 -17.61 16.15
C ARG A 275 -3.98 -18.99 15.57
N ARG A 276 -3.20 -19.80 16.30
CA ARG A 276 -2.81 -21.15 15.84
C ARG A 276 -4.00 -22.10 15.83
N ARG A 277 -4.87 -22.01 16.84
CA ARG A 277 -6.08 -22.83 16.96
C ARG A 277 -7.10 -22.55 15.86
N LEU A 278 -7.16 -21.31 15.37
CA LEU A 278 -8.01 -20.96 14.21
C LEU A 278 -7.65 -21.77 12.94
N GLY A 279 -6.39 -22.19 12.81
CA GLY A 279 -5.92 -23.02 11.69
C GLY A 279 -6.36 -24.48 11.76
N GLU A 280 -6.71 -24.96 12.96
CA GLU A 280 -7.05 -26.36 13.23
C GLU A 280 -8.56 -26.64 13.17
N LEU A 281 -9.38 -25.58 13.11
CA LEU A 281 -10.84 -25.69 13.04
C LEU A 281 -11.29 -26.41 11.77
N ASP A 282 -12.25 -27.32 11.90
CA ASP A 282 -12.89 -27.98 10.77
C ASP A 282 -13.94 -27.08 10.09
N GLY A 283 -14.60 -27.58 9.05
CA GLY A 283 -15.57 -26.79 8.29
C GLY A 283 -16.82 -26.41 9.09
N GLU A 284 -17.30 -27.31 9.95
CA GLU A 284 -18.54 -27.10 10.71
C GLU A 284 -18.31 -26.08 11.83
N ASP A 285 -17.16 -26.16 12.51
CA ASP A 285 -16.72 -25.18 13.48
C ASP A 285 -16.59 -23.78 12.87
N LEU A 286 -16.06 -23.68 11.65
CA LEU A 286 -15.91 -22.41 10.93
C LEU A 286 -17.27 -21.81 10.54
N GLU A 287 -18.20 -22.63 10.05
CA GLU A 287 -19.55 -22.17 9.68
C GLU A 287 -20.35 -21.64 10.88
N ARG A 288 -20.07 -22.15 12.09
CA ARG A 288 -20.65 -21.64 13.34
C ARG A 288 -19.90 -20.42 13.89
N LEU A 289 -18.58 -20.48 13.96
CA LEU A 289 -17.77 -19.48 14.65
C LEU A 289 -17.67 -18.16 13.89
N VAL A 290 -17.67 -18.16 12.54
CA VAL A 290 -17.58 -16.90 11.76
C VAL A 290 -18.79 -16.01 11.98
N PRO A 291 -20.04 -16.50 11.84
CA PRO A 291 -21.20 -15.67 12.11
C PRO A 291 -21.27 -15.22 13.58
N GLU A 292 -20.99 -16.13 14.52
CA GLU A 292 -20.94 -15.82 15.96
C GLU A 292 -19.94 -14.69 16.23
N ALA A 293 -18.73 -14.77 15.66
CA ALA A 293 -17.70 -13.78 15.89
C ALA A 293 -18.05 -12.39 15.32
N LEU A 294 -18.66 -12.35 14.14
CA LEU A 294 -19.12 -11.11 13.52
C LEU A 294 -20.26 -10.47 14.31
N GLU A 295 -21.26 -11.25 14.76
CA GLU A 295 -22.38 -10.73 15.55
C GLU A 295 -21.88 -10.23 16.91
N CYS A 296 -21.01 -10.97 17.61
CA CYS A 296 -20.37 -10.49 18.85
C CYS A 296 -19.62 -9.17 18.66
N LEU A 297 -18.86 -9.05 17.56
CA LEU A 297 -18.15 -7.81 17.25
C LEU A 297 -19.12 -6.65 16.98
N ILE A 298 -20.21 -6.90 16.25
CA ILE A 298 -21.26 -5.92 15.95
C ILE A 298 -21.97 -5.47 17.23
N ASP A 299 -22.33 -6.40 18.10
CA ASP A 299 -23.01 -6.10 19.37
C ASP A 299 -22.11 -5.31 20.33
N TRP A 300 -20.83 -5.69 20.42
CA TRP A 300 -19.84 -4.90 21.13
C TRP A 300 -19.70 -3.50 20.52
N ALA A 301 -19.55 -3.40 19.21
CA ALA A 301 -19.39 -2.12 18.53
C ALA A 301 -20.60 -1.20 18.76
N ARG A 302 -21.82 -1.73 18.86
CA ARG A 302 -23.03 -0.93 19.14
C ARG A 302 -23.15 -0.50 20.59
N SER A 303 -22.56 -1.24 21.52
CA SER A 303 -22.61 -0.95 22.96
C SER A 303 -21.42 -0.12 23.45
N ALA A 304 -20.31 -0.14 22.71
CA ALA A 304 -19.15 0.68 22.99
C ALA A 304 -19.49 2.18 22.89
N PRO A 305 -18.98 3.04 23.81
CA PRO A 305 -19.29 4.47 23.80
C PRO A 305 -18.95 5.17 22.48
N SER A 306 -17.89 4.72 21.80
CA SER A 306 -17.43 5.28 20.52
C SER A 306 -18.23 4.80 19.31
N ALA A 307 -19.08 3.77 19.49
CA ALA A 307 -19.88 3.15 18.45
C ALA A 307 -19.11 2.83 17.15
N PRO A 308 -17.99 2.09 17.19
CA PRO A 308 -17.10 1.94 16.04
C PRO A 308 -17.80 1.30 14.84
N ALA A 309 -17.50 1.78 13.64
CA ALA A 309 -17.92 1.15 12.40
C ALA A 309 -16.97 0.00 12.03
N ILE A 310 -17.51 -1.16 11.66
CA ILE A 310 -16.78 -2.32 11.20
C ILE A 310 -16.80 -2.32 9.67
N PHE A 311 -15.61 -2.38 9.08
CA PHE A 311 -15.45 -2.38 7.62
C PHE A 311 -14.76 -3.63 7.15
N LEU A 312 -15.41 -4.41 6.28
CA LEU A 312 -14.77 -5.51 5.59
C LEU A 312 -14.24 -5.02 4.24
N LEU A 313 -12.93 -4.94 4.11
CA LEU A 313 -12.22 -4.49 2.89
C LEU A 313 -11.75 -5.73 2.12
N ILE A 314 -12.46 -6.09 1.05
CA ILE A 314 -12.24 -7.31 0.26
C ILE A 314 -11.49 -6.95 -1.03
N ASP A 315 -10.19 -7.23 -1.10
CA ASP A 315 -9.38 -7.06 -2.30
C ASP A 315 -9.48 -8.29 -3.21
N GLU A 316 -9.43 -8.07 -4.52
CA GLU A 316 -9.52 -9.10 -5.57
C GLU A 316 -10.82 -9.93 -5.50
N TYR A 317 -11.95 -9.24 -5.33
CA TYR A 317 -13.30 -9.82 -5.13
C TYR A 317 -13.72 -10.79 -6.24
N GLU A 318 -13.19 -10.65 -7.45
CA GLU A 318 -13.51 -11.50 -8.59
C GLU A 318 -13.17 -12.97 -8.33
N ARG A 319 -12.27 -13.24 -7.38
CA ARG A 319 -11.83 -14.59 -7.01
C ARG A 319 -12.96 -15.42 -6.42
N ILE A 320 -13.80 -14.85 -5.56
CA ILE A 320 -14.98 -15.54 -5.00
C ILE A 320 -16.15 -15.62 -6.00
N LEU A 321 -16.11 -14.83 -7.08
CA LEU A 321 -17.05 -14.88 -8.19
C LEU A 321 -16.47 -15.63 -9.42
N GLY A 322 -15.68 -16.67 -9.18
CA GLY A 322 -15.25 -17.62 -10.22
C GLY A 322 -14.08 -17.18 -11.10
N ALA A 323 -13.28 -16.17 -10.71
CA ALA A 323 -11.99 -15.89 -11.38
C ALA A 323 -10.90 -16.89 -10.96
N SER A 324 -11.20 -17.75 -9.98
CA SER A 324 -10.31 -18.77 -9.46
C SER A 324 -11.03 -20.12 -9.42
N ARG A 325 -10.43 -21.13 -8.81
CA ARG A 325 -11.10 -22.42 -8.56
C ARG A 325 -12.21 -22.32 -7.48
N PHE A 326 -12.40 -21.14 -6.89
CA PHE A 326 -13.44 -20.91 -5.88
C PHE A 326 -14.84 -21.08 -6.49
N PRO A 327 -15.71 -21.92 -5.89
CA PRO A 327 -17.06 -22.13 -6.38
C PRO A 327 -17.88 -20.84 -6.33
N VAL A 328 -18.45 -20.43 -7.46
CA VAL A 328 -19.29 -19.22 -7.54
C VAL A 328 -20.45 -19.28 -6.54
N GLN A 329 -21.04 -20.45 -6.31
CA GLN A 329 -22.15 -20.62 -5.36
C GLN A 329 -21.74 -20.30 -3.92
N ASP A 330 -20.55 -20.73 -3.49
CA ASP A 330 -20.01 -20.37 -2.19
C ASP A 330 -19.78 -18.86 -2.08
N GLY A 331 -19.30 -18.24 -3.16
CA GLY A 331 -19.09 -16.79 -3.21
C GLY A 331 -20.39 -16.02 -3.07
N LEU A 332 -21.46 -16.47 -3.74
CA LEU A 332 -22.78 -15.88 -3.61
C LEU A 332 -23.35 -16.04 -2.20
N ASP A 333 -23.17 -17.21 -1.56
CA ASP A 333 -23.61 -17.43 -0.17
C ASP A 333 -22.92 -16.48 0.81
N ILE A 334 -21.61 -16.29 0.65
CA ILE A 334 -20.83 -15.33 1.44
C ILE A 334 -21.36 -13.91 1.22
N LEU A 335 -21.55 -13.50 -0.03
CA LEU A 335 -22.00 -12.14 -0.37
C LEU A 335 -23.45 -11.87 0.06
N ASP A 336 -24.33 -12.87 0.01
CA ASP A 336 -25.70 -12.79 0.53
C ASP A 336 -25.68 -12.55 2.05
N TYR A 337 -24.85 -13.31 2.77
CA TYR A 337 -24.67 -13.13 4.21
C TYR A 337 -24.15 -11.73 4.56
N LEU A 338 -23.07 -11.29 3.89
CA LEU A 338 -22.50 -9.95 4.10
C LEU A 338 -23.49 -8.83 3.76
N ARG A 339 -24.23 -8.95 2.66
CA ARG A 339 -25.30 -8.00 2.30
C ARG A 339 -26.36 -7.94 3.39
N GLY A 340 -26.77 -9.08 3.94
CA GLY A 340 -27.71 -9.15 5.06
C GLY A 340 -27.23 -8.40 6.29
N LEU A 341 -25.94 -8.51 6.64
CA LEU A 341 -25.34 -7.76 7.75
C LEU A 341 -25.36 -6.24 7.51
N VAL A 342 -24.96 -5.80 6.31
CA VAL A 342 -24.98 -4.37 5.98
C VAL A 342 -26.40 -3.79 6.05
N GLN A 343 -27.39 -4.53 5.54
CA GLN A 343 -28.80 -4.08 5.57
C GLN A 343 -29.35 -4.04 6.99
N ARG A 344 -28.97 -4.98 7.86
CA ARG A 344 -29.42 -5.04 9.24
C ARG A 344 -28.73 -3.99 10.11
N TYR A 345 -27.47 -3.68 9.82
CA TYR A 345 -26.61 -2.80 10.64
C TYR A 345 -25.94 -1.69 9.83
N PRO A 346 -26.68 -0.82 9.12
CA PRO A 346 -26.11 0.09 8.12
C PRO A 346 -25.10 1.11 8.66
N ARG A 347 -25.12 1.43 9.96
CA ARG A 347 -24.15 2.35 10.58
C ARG A 347 -23.02 1.64 11.35
N THR A 348 -23.09 0.32 11.47
CA THR A 348 -22.13 -0.47 12.26
C THR A 348 -21.34 -1.43 11.38
N PHE A 349 -21.91 -1.98 10.33
CA PHE A 349 -21.22 -2.94 9.45
C PHE A 349 -21.36 -2.51 7.99
N ASN A 350 -20.23 -2.38 7.30
CA ASN A 350 -20.22 -2.08 5.89
C ASN A 350 -19.09 -2.81 5.15
N ILE A 351 -19.21 -2.93 3.84
CA ILE A 351 -18.23 -3.63 2.99
C ILE A 351 -17.68 -2.71 1.91
N LEU A 352 -16.41 -2.91 1.60
CA LEU A 352 -15.76 -2.40 0.40
C LEU A 352 -15.23 -3.59 -0.38
N ILE A 353 -15.53 -3.67 -1.67
CA ILE A 353 -14.87 -4.62 -2.57
C ILE A 353 -13.92 -3.89 -3.50
N ALA A 354 -12.76 -4.47 -3.79
CA ALA A 354 -11.81 -3.95 -4.75
C ALA A 354 -11.47 -5.01 -5.80
N GLY A 355 -11.28 -4.58 -7.05
CA GLY A 355 -11.01 -5.49 -8.16
C GLY A 355 -10.54 -4.80 -9.43
N LEU A 356 -10.21 -5.59 -10.45
CA LEU A 356 -9.85 -5.11 -11.78
C LEU A 356 -11.03 -4.40 -12.45
N ASP A 357 -12.22 -5.01 -12.42
CA ASP A 357 -13.39 -4.42 -13.06
C ASP A 357 -14.72 -4.67 -12.33
N ARG A 358 -15.74 -3.90 -12.73
CA ARG A 358 -17.09 -3.96 -12.17
C ARG A 358 -17.96 -5.05 -12.80
N GLN A 359 -17.53 -5.73 -13.86
CA GLN A 359 -18.41 -6.59 -14.66
C GLN A 359 -19.08 -7.66 -13.80
N LYS A 360 -18.29 -8.35 -12.96
CA LYS A 360 -18.82 -9.39 -12.07
C LYS A 360 -19.80 -8.85 -11.02
N ALA A 361 -19.59 -7.65 -10.51
CA ALA A 361 -20.55 -6.98 -9.61
C ALA A 361 -21.79 -6.44 -10.36
N SER A 362 -21.71 -6.26 -11.68
CA SER A 362 -22.78 -5.67 -12.52
C SER A 362 -23.68 -6.69 -13.20
N VAL A 363 -23.31 -7.99 -13.18
CA VAL A 363 -24.21 -9.04 -13.66
C VAL A 363 -25.37 -9.19 -12.66
N SER A 364 -26.61 -9.13 -13.12
CA SER A 364 -27.78 -9.21 -12.24
C SER A 364 -27.98 -10.59 -11.60
N ARG A 365 -27.54 -11.67 -12.27
CA ARG A 365 -27.73 -13.06 -11.84
C ARG A 365 -26.60 -13.98 -12.26
N TYR A 366 -26.25 -14.92 -11.38
CA TYR A 366 -25.37 -16.05 -11.68
C TYR A 366 -26.20 -17.34 -11.71
N GLY A 367 -26.53 -17.81 -12.92
CA GLY A 367 -27.54 -18.85 -13.11
C GLY A 367 -28.91 -18.36 -12.60
N GLN A 368 -29.50 -19.09 -11.66
CA GLN A 368 -30.82 -18.74 -11.10
C GLN A 368 -30.74 -17.78 -9.91
N ARG A 369 -29.56 -17.61 -9.29
CA ARG A 369 -29.39 -16.77 -8.11
C ARG A 369 -29.18 -15.30 -8.49
N GLN A 370 -29.73 -14.41 -7.68
CA GLN A 370 -29.42 -12.98 -7.78
C GLN A 370 -27.99 -12.72 -7.34
N ASN A 371 -27.34 -11.75 -7.98
CA ASN A 371 -26.04 -11.28 -7.53
C ASN A 371 -26.22 -10.29 -6.38
N PRO A 372 -25.68 -10.55 -5.17
CA PRO A 372 -25.88 -9.68 -4.02
C PRO A 372 -25.25 -8.29 -4.22
N LEU A 373 -24.26 -8.15 -5.12
CA LEU A 373 -23.58 -6.89 -5.39
C LEU A 373 -24.34 -5.99 -6.38
N PHE A 374 -25.23 -6.58 -7.19
CA PHE A 374 -25.93 -5.87 -8.25
C PHE A 374 -26.84 -4.78 -7.67
N ASN A 375 -26.64 -3.54 -8.11
CA ASN A 375 -27.30 -2.32 -7.60
C ASN A 375 -27.20 -2.12 -6.07
N PHE A 376 -26.26 -2.79 -5.41
CA PHE A 376 -26.03 -2.68 -3.97
C PHE A 376 -24.80 -1.83 -3.65
N ILE A 377 -23.81 -1.86 -4.54
CA ILE A 377 -22.52 -1.21 -4.37
C ILE A 377 -22.47 0.11 -5.14
N VAL A 378 -21.91 1.14 -4.52
CA VAL A 378 -21.62 2.43 -5.14
C VAL A 378 -20.21 2.41 -5.74
N ASP A 379 -20.14 2.58 -7.05
CA ASP A 379 -18.85 2.55 -7.75
C ASP A 379 -17.95 3.72 -7.41
N HIS A 380 -16.67 3.40 -7.30
CA HIS A 380 -15.57 4.31 -7.20
C HIS A 380 -14.42 3.77 -8.05
N PRO A 381 -14.42 4.00 -9.38
CA PRO A 381 -13.29 3.62 -10.21
C PRO A 381 -12.09 4.52 -9.90
N LEU A 382 -10.93 3.93 -10.11
CA LEU A 382 -9.63 4.46 -9.77
C LEU A 382 -8.83 4.55 -11.06
N ALA A 383 -8.69 5.77 -11.56
CA ALA A 383 -7.83 6.09 -12.69
C ALA A 383 -6.35 6.17 -12.25
N GLY A 384 -5.48 6.50 -13.22
CA GLY A 384 -4.15 7.00 -12.90
C GLY A 384 -4.20 8.26 -12.01
N LEU A 385 -3.07 8.59 -11.40
CA LEU A 385 -2.89 9.84 -10.67
C LEU A 385 -3.14 11.03 -11.59
N GLU A 386 -3.56 12.14 -11.00
CA GLU A 386 -3.54 13.42 -11.70
C GLU A 386 -2.11 13.93 -11.86
N ARG A 387 -1.90 14.87 -12.79
CA ARG A 387 -0.55 15.29 -13.20
C ARG A 387 0.28 15.80 -12.04
N GLU A 388 -0.31 16.63 -11.20
CA GLU A 388 0.33 17.19 -10.01
C GLU A 388 0.68 16.10 -8.99
N GLU A 389 -0.20 15.12 -8.80
CA GLU A 389 0.02 13.99 -7.89
C GLU A 389 1.13 13.05 -8.40
N MET A 390 1.17 12.76 -9.70
CA MET A 390 2.26 12.01 -10.32
C MET A 390 3.59 12.77 -10.19
N ASN A 391 3.58 14.08 -10.43
CA ASN A 391 4.76 14.92 -10.27
C ASN A 391 5.29 14.91 -8.85
N GLU A 392 4.40 14.99 -7.86
CA GLU A 392 4.74 14.86 -6.45
C GLU A 392 5.35 13.48 -6.15
N LEU A 393 4.75 12.40 -6.65
CA LEU A 393 5.24 11.03 -6.47
C LEU A 393 6.67 10.87 -6.97
N ILE A 394 6.94 11.28 -8.21
CA ILE A 394 8.27 11.17 -8.83
C ILE A 394 9.28 12.06 -8.11
N ARG A 395 8.93 13.30 -7.75
CA ARG A 395 9.82 14.20 -7.01
C ARG A 395 10.12 13.70 -5.60
N LYS A 396 9.13 13.10 -4.93
CA LYS A 396 9.29 12.55 -3.58
C LYS A 396 10.29 11.41 -3.56
N ILE A 397 10.12 10.43 -4.45
CA ILE A 397 11.06 9.32 -4.60
C ILE A 397 12.42 9.82 -5.10
N GLY A 398 12.42 10.73 -6.08
CA GLY A 398 13.64 11.34 -6.61
C GLY A 398 14.46 12.02 -5.52
N ARG A 399 13.84 12.84 -4.65
CA ARG A 399 14.53 13.49 -3.52
C ARG A 399 15.23 12.48 -2.62
N ARG A 400 14.56 11.40 -2.23
CA ARG A 400 15.16 10.29 -1.48
C ARG A 400 16.41 9.70 -2.14
N LEU A 401 16.40 9.62 -3.47
CA LEU A 401 17.51 9.11 -4.28
C LEU A 401 18.53 10.20 -4.66
N SER A 402 18.38 11.43 -4.15
CA SER A 402 19.16 12.62 -4.54
C SER A 402 19.06 13.00 -6.03
N LEU A 403 17.94 12.65 -6.67
CA LEU A 403 17.58 13.02 -8.03
C LEU A 403 16.56 14.18 -8.04
N ARG A 404 16.82 15.21 -8.84
CA ARG A 404 15.93 16.38 -8.99
C ARG A 404 15.27 16.39 -10.37
N PHE A 405 14.03 15.93 -10.44
CA PHE A 405 13.25 15.94 -11.68
C PHE A 405 12.72 17.34 -12.02
N ALA A 406 13.16 17.87 -13.16
CA ALA A 406 12.67 19.10 -13.75
C ALA A 406 11.27 18.93 -14.36
N SER A 407 10.54 20.03 -14.57
CA SER A 407 9.17 19.99 -15.09
C SER A 407 9.06 19.37 -16.47
N ASP A 408 10.03 19.63 -17.34
CA ASP A 408 10.09 19.11 -18.71
C ASP A 408 10.38 17.61 -18.77
N ALA A 409 11.13 17.05 -17.80
CA ALA A 409 11.27 15.61 -17.62
C ALA A 409 9.94 14.97 -17.18
N LEU A 410 9.27 15.61 -16.21
CA LEU A 410 7.98 15.15 -15.70
C LEU A 410 6.88 15.17 -16.78
N ASP A 411 6.96 16.10 -17.74
CA ASP A 411 6.06 16.14 -18.89
C ASP A 411 6.22 14.91 -19.80
N VAL A 412 7.45 14.43 -19.99
CA VAL A 412 7.72 13.19 -20.72
C VAL A 412 7.15 12.00 -19.95
N ILE A 413 7.42 11.91 -18.64
CA ILE A 413 6.90 10.83 -17.79
C ILE A 413 5.37 10.83 -17.80
N TRP A 414 4.72 12.00 -17.69
CA TRP A 414 3.27 12.12 -17.74
C TRP A 414 2.70 11.59 -19.06
N ARG A 415 3.23 12.06 -20.19
CA ARG A 415 2.73 11.67 -21.52
C ARG A 415 2.83 10.15 -21.73
N GLU A 416 3.92 9.54 -21.31
CA GLU A 416 4.17 8.12 -21.56
C GLU A 416 3.39 7.21 -20.61
N THR A 417 3.10 7.68 -19.38
CA THR A 417 2.52 6.86 -18.32
C THR A 417 1.06 7.17 -18.03
N GLY A 418 0.55 8.32 -18.46
CA GLY A 418 -0.83 8.77 -18.21
C GLY A 418 -1.18 8.95 -16.73
N GLY A 419 -0.17 9.12 -15.87
CA GLY A 419 -0.33 9.14 -14.42
C GLY A 419 -0.50 7.76 -13.78
N HIS A 420 -0.37 6.66 -14.54
CA HIS A 420 -0.44 5.32 -13.97
C HIS A 420 0.70 5.10 -12.95
N PRO A 421 0.44 4.90 -11.64
CA PRO A 421 1.46 4.95 -10.59
C PRO A 421 2.64 3.99 -10.82
N TYR A 422 2.32 2.75 -11.21
CA TYR A 422 3.34 1.74 -11.53
C TYR A 422 4.21 2.15 -12.72
N LEU A 423 3.63 2.63 -13.82
CA LEU A 423 4.38 3.03 -15.01
C LEU A 423 5.27 4.24 -14.71
N ALA A 424 4.74 5.24 -13.99
CA ALA A 424 5.51 6.40 -13.54
C ALA A 424 6.73 5.98 -12.71
N ARG A 425 6.53 5.05 -11.78
CA ARG A 425 7.59 4.49 -10.95
C ARG A 425 8.62 3.70 -11.75
N GLU A 426 8.18 2.81 -12.66
CA GLU A 426 9.10 2.05 -13.51
C GLU A 426 9.92 2.98 -14.43
N PHE A 427 9.35 4.08 -14.92
CA PHE A 427 10.12 5.07 -15.68
C PHE A 427 11.18 5.74 -14.79
N GLY A 428 10.81 6.17 -13.59
CA GLY A 428 11.77 6.66 -12.61
C GLY A 428 12.86 5.65 -12.27
N ARG A 429 12.52 4.35 -12.21
CA ARG A 429 13.44 3.25 -11.95
C ARG A 429 14.48 3.06 -13.04
N VAL A 430 14.06 3.08 -14.31
CA VAL A 430 14.97 2.96 -15.45
C VAL A 430 15.98 4.12 -15.42
N ILE A 431 15.51 5.34 -15.18
CA ILE A 431 16.38 6.52 -15.03
C ILE A 431 17.34 6.32 -13.85
N ASP A 432 16.85 5.89 -12.69
CA ASP A 432 17.66 5.72 -11.49
C ASP A 432 18.80 4.71 -11.65
N ARG A 433 18.53 3.56 -12.29
CA ARG A 433 19.49 2.47 -12.49
C ARG A 433 20.73 2.89 -13.28
N GLU A 434 20.55 3.77 -14.25
CA GLU A 434 21.62 4.24 -15.13
C GLU A 434 22.47 5.36 -14.50
N ILE A 435 22.06 5.87 -13.34
CA ILE A 435 22.76 6.94 -12.62
C ILE A 435 23.39 6.36 -11.35
N PRO A 436 24.71 6.11 -11.32
CA PRO A 436 25.39 5.58 -10.14
C PRO A 436 25.20 6.49 -8.93
N SER A 437 24.95 5.92 -7.75
CA SER A 437 24.69 6.67 -6.50
C SER A 437 25.77 7.69 -6.16
N GLN A 438 27.04 7.42 -6.49
CA GLN A 438 28.17 8.31 -6.24
C GLN A 438 28.18 9.57 -7.14
N LYS A 439 27.37 9.61 -8.20
CA LYS A 439 27.23 10.76 -9.11
C LYS A 439 25.97 11.59 -8.84
N ARG A 440 25.17 11.21 -7.83
CA ARG A 440 23.83 11.78 -7.57
C ARG A 440 23.86 13.04 -6.69
N ASP A 441 24.92 13.86 -6.71
CA ASP A 441 24.97 15.12 -5.94
C ASP A 441 23.92 16.13 -6.44
N SER A 442 22.65 15.89 -6.08
CA SER A 442 21.47 16.59 -6.59
C SER A 442 21.40 16.65 -8.12
N MET A 443 21.61 15.51 -8.78
CA MET A 443 21.60 15.46 -10.25
C MET A 443 20.23 15.88 -10.80
N ARG A 444 20.23 16.83 -11.73
CA ARG A 444 19.01 17.33 -12.37
C ARG A 444 18.63 16.40 -13.52
N ILE A 445 17.43 15.84 -13.46
CA ILE A 445 16.83 15.07 -14.55
C ILE A 445 15.98 16.02 -15.38
N ASP A 446 16.38 16.25 -16.62
CA ASP A 446 15.67 17.09 -17.59
C ASP A 446 15.02 16.26 -18.69
N ARG A 447 14.41 16.94 -19.68
CA ARG A 447 13.77 16.28 -20.82
C ARG A 447 14.73 15.39 -21.61
N ALA A 448 15.99 15.78 -21.77
CA ALA A 448 16.95 15.04 -22.58
C ALA A 448 17.23 13.67 -21.95
N ILE A 449 17.50 13.65 -20.64
CA ILE A 449 17.72 12.41 -19.89
C ILE A 449 16.46 11.52 -19.93
N ALA A 450 15.27 12.10 -19.73
CA ALA A 450 14.03 11.32 -19.79
C ALA A 450 13.80 10.67 -21.17
N LEU A 451 14.15 11.35 -22.25
CA LEU A 451 14.01 10.82 -23.61
C LEU A 451 15.07 9.76 -23.94
N GLU A 452 16.29 9.90 -23.41
CA GLU A 452 17.36 8.90 -23.57
C GLU A 452 16.93 7.52 -23.05
N HIS A 453 16.16 7.48 -21.95
CA HIS A 453 15.71 6.26 -21.29
C HIS A 453 14.32 5.77 -21.73
N LEU A 454 13.66 6.44 -22.67
CA LEU A 454 12.27 6.15 -23.06
C LEU A 454 12.10 4.77 -23.69
N GLU A 455 12.96 4.40 -24.63
CA GLU A 455 12.84 3.12 -25.34
C GLU A 455 13.12 1.93 -24.41
N GLU A 456 14.06 2.09 -23.48
CA GLU A 456 14.29 1.09 -22.44
C GLU A 456 13.08 0.93 -21.51
N PHE A 457 12.51 2.05 -21.05
CA PHE A 457 11.27 2.04 -20.28
C PHE A 457 10.14 1.29 -21.01
N ARG A 458 9.87 1.62 -22.28
CA ARG A 458 8.83 0.96 -23.10
C ARG A 458 9.04 -0.54 -23.20
N ARG A 459 10.29 -0.97 -23.37
CA ARG A 459 10.67 -2.39 -23.41
C ARG A 459 10.43 -3.08 -22.06
N GLU A 460 10.80 -2.46 -20.94
CA GLU A 460 10.57 -3.03 -19.59
C GLU A 460 9.07 -3.17 -19.27
N VAL A 461 8.22 -2.22 -19.69
CA VAL A 461 6.79 -2.23 -19.38
C VAL A 461 5.90 -2.94 -20.39
N ALA A 462 6.46 -3.50 -21.47
CA ALA A 462 5.69 -4.23 -22.49
C ALA A 462 4.76 -5.34 -21.91
N PRO A 463 5.17 -6.14 -20.90
CA PRO A 463 4.25 -7.08 -20.24
C PRO A 463 3.07 -6.39 -19.56
N THR A 464 3.28 -5.19 -19.00
CA THR A 464 2.20 -4.41 -18.39
C THR A 464 1.26 -3.82 -19.46
N MET A 465 1.77 -3.48 -20.65
CA MET A 465 0.91 -3.08 -21.78
C MET A 465 0.01 -4.22 -22.23
N GLN A 466 0.50 -5.46 -22.24
CA GLN A 466 -0.34 -6.64 -22.47
C GLN A 466 -1.42 -6.79 -21.40
N GLU A 467 -1.11 -6.56 -20.12
CA GLU A 467 -2.10 -6.59 -19.03
C GLU A 467 -3.20 -5.53 -19.23
N ILE A 468 -2.83 -4.31 -19.63
CA ILE A 468 -3.77 -3.22 -19.94
C ILE A 468 -4.62 -3.60 -21.15
N HIS A 469 -4.01 -4.15 -22.21
CA HIS A 469 -4.71 -4.64 -23.39
C HIS A 469 -5.77 -5.68 -23.03
N ASP A 470 -5.43 -6.67 -22.21
CA ASP A 470 -6.37 -7.72 -21.82
C ASP A 470 -7.52 -7.18 -20.96
N ALA A 471 -7.25 -6.19 -20.10
CA ALA A 471 -8.29 -5.48 -19.35
C ALA A 471 -9.22 -4.68 -20.28
N VAL A 472 -8.67 -3.96 -21.27
CA VAL A 472 -9.45 -3.23 -22.28
C VAL A 472 -10.33 -4.18 -23.09
N ARG A 473 -9.77 -5.30 -23.54
CA ARG A 473 -10.52 -6.34 -24.28
C ARG A 473 -11.64 -6.96 -23.45
N THR A 474 -11.44 -7.07 -22.13
CA THR A 474 -12.47 -7.56 -21.21
C THR A 474 -13.62 -6.57 -21.12
N ILE A 475 -13.34 -5.27 -21.05
CA ILE A 475 -14.36 -4.20 -21.06
C ILE A 475 -15.17 -4.25 -22.36
N ASP A 476 -14.48 -4.27 -23.51
CA ASP A 476 -15.12 -4.43 -24.81
C ASP A 476 -14.18 -5.18 -25.78
N PRO A 477 -14.60 -6.30 -26.38
CA PRO A 477 -13.76 -7.06 -27.30
C PRO A 477 -13.23 -6.27 -28.50
N ARG A 478 -13.97 -5.24 -28.94
CA ARG A 478 -13.59 -4.36 -30.07
C ARG A 478 -12.74 -3.17 -29.65
N ALA A 479 -12.66 -2.87 -28.35
CA ALA A 479 -11.95 -1.68 -27.90
C ALA A 479 -10.46 -1.67 -28.31
N PRO A 480 -9.68 -2.76 -28.22
CA PRO A 480 -8.27 -2.71 -28.61
C PRO A 480 -8.03 -2.21 -30.04
N ASP A 481 -8.83 -2.68 -31.00
CA ASP A 481 -8.73 -2.31 -32.42
C ASP A 481 -9.10 -0.83 -32.62
N VAL A 482 -10.20 -0.39 -31.99
CA VAL A 482 -10.63 1.01 -32.03
C VAL A 482 -9.60 1.93 -31.39
N LEU A 483 -8.98 1.53 -30.27
CA LEU A 483 -7.95 2.32 -29.61
C LEU A 483 -6.67 2.41 -30.45
N ALA A 484 -6.29 1.33 -31.15
CA ALA A 484 -5.17 1.36 -32.09
C ALA A 484 -5.47 2.30 -33.27
N TYR A 485 -6.70 2.27 -33.78
CA TYR A 485 -7.17 3.12 -34.87
C TYR A 485 -7.11 4.62 -34.52
N ILE A 486 -7.73 5.03 -33.41
CA ILE A 486 -7.73 6.45 -33.01
C ILE A 486 -6.33 6.95 -32.63
N GLN A 487 -5.43 6.06 -32.22
CA GLN A 487 -4.03 6.42 -31.98
C GLN A 487 -3.30 6.77 -33.28
N GLN A 488 -3.67 6.13 -34.40
CA GLN A 488 -3.13 6.41 -35.73
C GLN A 488 -3.85 7.59 -36.42
N PHE A 489 -5.16 7.72 -36.20
CA PHE A 489 -6.04 8.75 -36.79
C PHE A 489 -6.81 9.52 -35.70
N PRO A 490 -6.14 10.41 -34.92
CA PRO A 490 -6.78 11.11 -33.81
C PRO A 490 -7.98 11.98 -34.19
N GLU A 491 -8.02 12.48 -35.43
CA GLU A 491 -9.13 13.25 -35.99
C GLU A 491 -10.44 12.46 -36.09
N GLU A 492 -10.38 11.13 -36.16
CA GLU A 492 -11.55 10.24 -36.25
C GLU A 492 -11.99 9.68 -34.89
N THR A 493 -11.48 10.23 -33.78
CA THR A 493 -11.69 9.71 -32.43
C THR A 493 -13.18 9.59 -32.07
N ASP A 494 -13.98 10.63 -32.29
CA ASP A 494 -15.38 10.64 -31.86
C ASP A 494 -16.26 9.68 -32.69
N GLU A 495 -16.01 9.59 -34.00
CA GLU A 495 -16.70 8.64 -34.89
C GLU A 495 -16.35 7.19 -34.53
N SER A 496 -15.06 6.91 -34.36
CA SER A 496 -14.56 5.57 -34.04
C SER A 496 -15.03 5.09 -32.67
N LEU A 497 -15.00 5.96 -31.64
CA LEU A 497 -15.51 5.63 -30.31
C LEU A 497 -17.04 5.42 -30.31
N GLY A 498 -17.78 6.03 -31.25
CA GLY A 498 -19.21 5.82 -31.45
C GLY A 498 -19.57 4.38 -31.86
N THR A 499 -18.60 3.59 -32.34
CA THR A 499 -18.81 2.17 -32.68
C THR A 499 -18.80 1.24 -31.47
N LEU A 500 -18.31 1.73 -30.32
CA LEU A 500 -18.30 1.01 -29.04
C LEU A 500 -19.57 1.29 -28.25
N ARG A 501 -19.88 0.43 -27.27
CA ARG A 501 -20.98 0.68 -26.33
C ARG A 501 -20.67 1.94 -25.49
N PRO A 502 -21.65 2.84 -25.26
CA PRO A 502 -21.43 4.05 -24.46
C PRO A 502 -20.86 3.76 -23.06
N GLU A 503 -21.30 2.68 -22.42
CA GLU A 503 -20.81 2.26 -21.11
C GLU A 503 -19.35 1.80 -21.15
N SER A 504 -18.92 1.18 -22.26
CA SER A 504 -17.53 0.78 -22.48
C SER A 504 -16.63 2.02 -22.57
N VAL A 505 -17.01 3.01 -23.39
CA VAL A 505 -16.25 4.27 -23.55
C VAL A 505 -16.18 5.02 -22.20
N HIS A 506 -17.30 5.09 -21.49
CA HIS A 506 -17.35 5.69 -20.16
C HIS A 506 -16.41 5.00 -19.17
N THR A 507 -16.35 3.66 -19.19
CA THR A 507 -15.45 2.88 -18.33
C THR A 507 -13.98 3.10 -18.69
N LEU A 508 -13.64 3.09 -19.98
CA LEU A 508 -12.27 3.33 -20.45
C LEU A 508 -11.74 4.71 -20.06
N ARG A 509 -12.60 5.75 -20.08
CA ARG A 509 -12.26 7.08 -19.54
C ARG A 509 -12.05 7.05 -18.03
N ARG A 510 -12.97 6.44 -17.28
CA ARG A 510 -12.87 6.34 -15.81
C ARG A 510 -11.68 5.53 -15.31
N TYR A 511 -11.16 4.62 -16.13
CA TYR A 511 -9.95 3.85 -15.82
C TYR A 511 -8.66 4.56 -16.25
N GLY A 512 -8.77 5.71 -16.91
CA GLY A 512 -7.61 6.47 -17.39
C GLY A 512 -6.91 5.80 -18.58
N VAL A 513 -7.63 5.04 -19.41
CA VAL A 513 -7.13 4.55 -20.70
C VAL A 513 -7.31 5.63 -21.77
N LEU A 514 -8.50 6.23 -21.80
CA LEU A 514 -8.87 7.36 -22.67
C LEU A 514 -8.71 8.68 -21.92
N ASN A 515 -8.31 9.73 -22.64
CA ASN A 515 -8.44 11.10 -22.16
C ASN A 515 -9.90 11.59 -22.24
N GLU A 516 -10.14 12.77 -21.67
CA GLU A 516 -11.42 13.48 -21.82
C GLU A 516 -11.66 13.88 -23.28
N THR A 517 -12.93 14.04 -23.64
CA THR A 517 -13.34 14.46 -24.99
C THR A 517 -12.68 15.79 -25.37
N GLY A 518 -12.09 15.86 -26.56
CA GLY A 518 -11.40 17.06 -27.06
C GLY A 518 -9.93 17.18 -26.64
N ALA A 519 -9.39 16.21 -25.90
CA ALA A 519 -7.95 16.16 -25.65
C ALA A 519 -7.15 15.93 -26.95
N ARG A 520 -5.93 16.50 -27.01
CA ARG A 520 -5.05 16.39 -28.18
C ARG A 520 -4.62 14.95 -28.47
N GLU A 521 -4.38 14.17 -27.42
CA GLU A 521 -4.03 12.75 -27.52
C GLU A 521 -5.26 11.94 -27.04
N PRO A 522 -5.78 10.99 -27.82
CA PRO A 522 -6.98 10.25 -27.44
C PRO A 522 -6.72 9.28 -26.28
N LEU A 523 -5.55 8.65 -26.28
CA LEU A 523 -5.11 7.76 -25.20
C LEU A 523 -4.39 8.56 -24.12
N ARG A 524 -4.70 8.27 -22.84
CA ARG A 524 -4.04 8.88 -21.69
C ARG A 524 -2.66 8.28 -21.45
N ILE A 525 -2.47 6.99 -21.73
CA ILE A 525 -1.19 6.28 -21.55
C ILE A 525 -0.45 6.20 -22.89
N GLY A 526 0.47 7.13 -23.14
CA GLY A 526 1.16 7.24 -24.44
C GLY A 526 1.95 6.00 -24.83
N SER A 527 2.62 5.34 -23.87
CA SER A 527 3.34 4.09 -24.14
C SER A 527 2.41 2.92 -24.47
N PHE A 528 1.16 2.93 -24.01
CA PHE A 528 0.16 1.96 -24.42
C PHE A 528 -0.27 2.19 -25.88
N GLY A 529 -0.45 3.45 -26.28
CA GLY A 529 -0.69 3.80 -27.68
C GLY A 529 0.43 3.37 -28.61
N ALA A 530 1.69 3.64 -28.24
CA ALA A 530 2.85 3.18 -28.99
C ALA A 530 2.90 1.65 -29.09
N TRP A 531 2.58 0.95 -28.00
CA TRP A 531 2.53 -0.51 -27.97
C TRP A 531 1.42 -1.08 -28.87
N LEU A 532 0.23 -0.47 -28.88
CA LEU A 532 -0.87 -0.87 -29.75
C LEU A 532 -0.47 -0.78 -31.23
N LEU A 533 0.13 0.34 -31.67
CA LEU A 533 0.57 0.49 -33.06
C LEU A 533 1.59 -0.58 -33.50
N GLN A 534 2.38 -1.11 -32.57
CA GLN A 534 3.36 -2.16 -32.84
C GLN A 534 2.76 -3.58 -32.85
N ASN A 535 1.70 -3.82 -32.08
CA ASN A 535 1.18 -5.18 -31.80
C ASN A 535 -0.25 -5.42 -32.31
N GLN A 536 -0.95 -4.38 -32.75
CA GLN A 536 -2.28 -4.41 -33.37
C GLN A 536 -2.17 -3.81 -34.77
N PRO A 537 -1.65 -4.56 -35.77
CA PRO A 537 -1.65 -4.08 -37.14
C PRO A 537 -3.09 -3.86 -37.58
N ILE A 538 -3.41 -2.62 -37.93
CA ILE A 538 -4.73 -2.27 -38.46
C ILE A 538 -4.83 -2.94 -39.83
N ASP A 539 -5.62 -4.01 -39.93
CA ASP A 539 -6.03 -4.54 -41.21
C ASP A 539 -6.88 -3.45 -41.88
N ILE A 540 -6.34 -2.83 -42.93
CA ILE A 540 -7.05 -1.83 -43.74
C ILE A 540 -8.11 -2.58 -44.55
N SER A 541 -9.15 -3.08 -43.89
CA SER A 541 -10.44 -3.31 -44.54
C SER A 541 -11.20 -2.01 -44.45
N THR A 542 -10.85 -1.08 -45.33
CA THR A 542 -11.71 0.08 -45.63
C THR A 542 -13.11 -0.45 -45.89
N ALA A 543 -14.07 -0.04 -45.07
CA ALA A 543 -15.50 -0.19 -45.30
C ALA A 543 -16.00 0.60 -46.54
N ALA A 544 -15.11 0.91 -47.49
CA ALA A 544 -15.39 1.50 -48.78
C ALA A 544 -15.59 0.45 -49.90
N ASN A 545 -15.49 -0.85 -49.60
CA ASN A 545 -15.77 -1.96 -50.52
C ASN A 545 -16.76 -2.98 -49.93
N ALA A 546 -17.89 -2.52 -49.39
CA ALA A 546 -19.07 -3.36 -49.11
C ALA A 546 -20.33 -2.71 -49.68
#